data_AF-A0AAQ0IFL2-F1
#
_entry.id   AF-A0AAQ0IFL2-F1
#
_cell.length_a   1.000
_cell.length_b   1.000
_cell.length_c   1.000
_cell.angle_alpha   90.00
_cell.angle_beta   90.00
_cell.angle_gamma   90.00
#
_symmetry.space_group_name_H-M   'P 1'
#
loop_
_entity.id
_entity.type
_entity.pdbx_description
1 polymer ?
#
loop_
_entity_poly.entity_id
_entity_poly.type
_entity_poly.pdbx_seq_one_letter_code
_entity_poly.pdbx_strand_id
1 'polypeptide(L)'
;MEKLKLNLQHFADNTGVSGIAIGVTNFYWAPIKTDTGEKFEVGDGHRTRFLKEIEVDRPQEVEEEYGDNMVAATAVSNGKLSVKTTFVSIPPEQKAFLSGAKKGKNGFKYGANDIPPDVAVVFERTNHDGSSEWVGLFKGKFTRPSLNGQTKQDKVEFQNDEVEGSFVDRLYDESSHVTGFDKKGTNAGRDYVFTETFGKTFEEFTQSLNKDLTMEEDKKAMPGKISKEEVTSVSLSKESITIKQGQTEQLVATTEPIGQPVTYEVTEGDEYISVSPEGLVTANQVGHGVVTATSGDHTDTINIEVTNSLEM
;
A
#
# COMPACT_ATOMS: atom_id res chain seq x y z
N MET A 1 -24.27 -41.45 13.25
CA MET A 1 -22.86 -41.34 13.67
C MET A 1 -22.72 -40.02 14.39
N GLU A 2 -22.76 -40.08 15.71
CA GLU A 2 -22.52 -38.96 16.60
C GLU A 2 -21.06 -38.54 16.45
N LYS A 3 -20.79 -37.30 16.03
CA LYS A 3 -19.43 -36.79 15.87
C LYS A 3 -18.76 -36.84 17.24
N LEU A 4 -17.71 -37.64 17.38
CA LEU A 4 -16.80 -37.61 18.53
C LEU A 4 -16.33 -36.15 18.68
N LYS A 5 -16.90 -35.41 19.63
CA LYS A 5 -16.35 -34.12 20.04
C LYS A 5 -15.07 -34.44 20.78
N LEU A 6 -13.94 -34.35 20.09
CA LEU A 6 -12.62 -34.48 20.69
C LEU A 6 -12.50 -33.38 21.76
N ASN A 7 -12.65 -33.76 23.02
CA ASN A 7 -12.61 -32.84 24.14
C ASN A 7 -11.14 -32.54 24.47
N LEU A 8 -10.54 -31.61 23.72
CA LEU A 8 -9.13 -31.20 23.84
C LEU A 8 -8.78 -30.77 25.28
N GLN A 9 -9.75 -30.20 26.00
CA GLN A 9 -9.58 -29.76 27.39
C GLN A 9 -9.17 -30.92 28.31
N HIS A 10 -9.81 -32.09 28.17
CA HIS A 10 -9.51 -33.28 28.98
C HIS A 10 -8.14 -33.91 28.65
N PHE A 11 -7.61 -33.68 27.45
CA PHE A 11 -6.30 -34.17 27.03
C PHE A 11 -5.15 -33.30 27.56
N ALA A 12 -5.31 -31.97 27.49
CA ALA A 12 -4.29 -31.03 27.97
C ALA A 12 -4.04 -31.17 29.48
N ASP A 13 -5.12 -31.27 30.28
CA ASP A 13 -5.03 -31.34 31.74
C ASP A 13 -4.32 -32.63 32.24
N ASN A 14 -4.41 -33.73 31.49
CA ASN A 14 -3.82 -35.02 31.88
C ASN A 14 -2.40 -35.26 31.35
N THR A 15 -1.93 -34.45 30.39
CA THR A 15 -0.63 -34.65 29.72
C THR A 15 0.38 -33.53 30.00
N GLY A 16 -0.04 -32.43 30.64
CA GLY A 16 0.81 -31.26 30.87
C GLY A 16 1.10 -30.44 29.60
N VAL A 17 0.40 -30.72 28.50
CA VAL A 17 0.55 -30.01 27.23
C VAL A 17 -0.33 -28.76 27.24
N SER A 18 0.27 -27.60 27.55
CA SER A 18 -0.34 -26.27 27.35
C SER A 18 0.01 -25.70 25.97
N GLY A 19 -0.85 -24.88 25.36
CA GLY A 19 -0.51 -24.17 24.12
C GLY A 19 -0.73 -24.94 22.80
N ILE A 20 -1.75 -25.80 22.71
CA ILE A 20 -2.11 -26.44 21.43
C ILE A 20 -2.71 -25.39 20.49
N ALA A 21 -2.02 -25.09 19.40
CA ALA A 21 -2.49 -24.18 18.36
C ALA A 21 -3.74 -24.75 17.66
N ILE A 22 -4.81 -23.95 17.63
CA ILE A 22 -6.11 -24.33 17.03
C ILE A 22 -6.59 -23.31 15.98
N GLY A 23 -5.85 -22.23 15.76
CA GLY A 23 -6.25 -21.20 14.83
C GLY A 23 -5.12 -20.27 14.44
N VAL A 24 -5.37 -19.50 13.39
CA VAL A 24 -4.49 -18.45 12.90
C VAL A 24 -5.31 -17.20 12.59
N THR A 25 -4.76 -16.02 12.87
CA THR A 25 -5.43 -14.75 12.63
C THR A 25 -4.41 -13.61 12.52
N ASN A 26 -4.91 -12.38 12.37
CA ASN A 26 -4.12 -11.17 12.56
C ASN A 26 -2.88 -11.08 11.66
N PHE A 27 -3.07 -11.32 10.36
CA PHE A 27 -2.03 -11.12 9.35
C PHE A 27 -1.81 -9.61 9.08
N TYR A 28 -0.70 -9.10 9.55
CA TYR A 28 -0.22 -7.74 9.35
C TYR A 28 1.05 -7.73 8.52
N TRP A 29 1.24 -6.70 7.71
CA TRP A 29 2.46 -6.53 6.95
C TRP A 29 2.76 -5.05 6.69
N ALA A 30 4.01 -4.74 6.38
CA ALA A 30 4.42 -3.41 5.98
C ALA A 30 5.57 -3.49 4.96
N PRO A 31 5.61 -2.61 3.95
CA PRO A 31 6.73 -2.54 3.03
C PRO A 31 7.98 -2.01 3.73
N ILE A 32 9.13 -2.60 3.42
CA ILE A 32 10.42 -2.16 3.94
C ILE A 32 10.92 -1.00 3.08
N LYS A 33 11.24 0.13 3.73
CA LYS A 33 11.79 1.33 3.10
C LYS A 33 13.31 1.31 3.11
N THR A 34 13.88 0.94 4.25
CA THR A 34 15.32 0.91 4.48
C THR A 34 15.67 -0.35 5.26
N ASP A 35 16.68 -1.08 4.81
CA ASP A 35 17.28 -2.19 5.54
C ASP A 35 18.79 -2.16 5.28
N THR A 36 19.55 -1.74 6.30
CA THR A 36 21.01 -1.63 6.31
C THR A 36 21.50 -2.10 7.67
N GLY A 37 22.80 -2.40 7.81
CA GLY A 37 23.39 -2.81 9.10
C GLY A 37 23.26 -1.80 10.25
N GLU A 38 22.85 -0.56 9.97
CA GLU A 38 22.69 0.51 10.98
C GLU A 38 21.25 1.01 11.12
N LYS A 39 20.40 0.77 10.12
CA LYS A 39 19.08 1.38 10.03
C LYS A 39 18.07 0.44 9.38
N PHE A 40 16.93 0.28 10.05
CA PHE A 40 15.76 -0.45 9.58
C PHE A 40 14.52 0.43 9.68
N GLU A 41 13.78 0.59 8.57
CA GLU A 41 12.55 1.38 8.51
C GLU A 41 11.50 0.73 7.62
N VAL A 42 10.26 0.71 8.09
CA VAL A 42 9.09 0.25 7.34
C VAL A 42 8.13 1.38 7.00
N GLY A 43 7.29 1.16 6.00
CA GLY A 43 6.20 2.05 5.61
C GLY A 43 4.98 1.99 6.53
N ASP A 44 3.85 2.43 6.00
CA ASP A 44 2.57 2.29 6.66
C ASP A 44 2.15 0.82 6.71
N GLY A 45 1.47 0.44 7.79
CA GLY A 45 1.01 -0.93 7.98
C GLY A 45 -0.24 -1.27 7.19
N HIS A 46 -0.39 -2.55 6.87
CA HIS A 46 -1.57 -3.12 6.25
C HIS A 46 -2.00 -4.38 6.99
N ARG A 47 -3.30 -4.67 6.95
CA ARG A 47 -3.87 -5.91 7.48
C ARG A 47 -4.61 -6.63 6.38
N THR A 48 -4.29 -7.90 6.18
CA THR A 48 -5.06 -8.78 5.29
C THR A 48 -5.97 -9.64 6.17
N ARG A 49 -7.28 -9.49 6.00
CA ARG A 49 -8.28 -10.18 6.83
C ARG A 49 -8.57 -11.58 6.27
N PHE A 50 -9.17 -12.41 7.13
CA PHE A 50 -9.62 -13.76 6.76
C PHE A 50 -8.50 -14.70 6.32
N LEU A 51 -7.35 -14.63 7.00
CA LEU A 51 -6.32 -15.65 6.93
C LEU A 51 -6.93 -17.00 7.36
N LYS A 52 -6.74 -18.02 6.53
CA LYS A 52 -7.28 -19.36 6.73
C LYS A 52 -6.19 -20.35 7.11
N GLU A 53 -5.02 -20.20 6.51
CA GLU A 53 -3.90 -21.12 6.68
C GLU A 53 -2.58 -20.37 6.42
N ILE A 54 -1.55 -20.73 7.18
CA ILE A 54 -0.17 -20.30 6.97
C ILE A 54 0.75 -21.47 7.27
N GLU A 55 1.68 -21.72 6.35
CA GLU A 55 2.76 -22.67 6.48
C GLU A 55 4.08 -21.89 6.33
N VAL A 56 5.02 -22.13 7.25
CA VAL A 56 6.35 -21.52 7.23
C VAL A 56 7.37 -22.65 7.27
N ASP A 57 7.99 -22.95 6.14
CA ASP A 57 9.09 -23.90 6.03
C ASP A 57 10.39 -23.21 6.45
N ARG A 58 11.17 -23.92 7.28
CA ARG A 58 12.42 -23.46 7.90
C ARG A 58 13.53 -24.47 7.59
N PRO A 59 14.05 -24.49 6.36
CA PRO A 59 15.06 -25.45 5.98
C PRO A 59 16.35 -25.21 6.76
N GLN A 60 16.90 -26.29 7.30
CA GLN A 60 18.21 -26.33 7.95
C GLN A 60 19.01 -27.46 7.33
N GLU A 61 20.11 -27.12 6.67
CA GLU A 61 21.02 -28.08 6.09
C GLU A 61 22.20 -28.30 7.04
N VAL A 62 22.54 -29.57 7.24
CA VAL A 62 23.68 -30.00 8.05
C VAL A 62 24.64 -30.72 7.12
N GLU A 63 25.83 -30.16 6.96
CA GLU A 63 26.93 -30.80 6.25
C GLU A 63 27.89 -31.44 7.25
N GLU A 64 28.25 -32.70 7.02
CA GLU A 64 29.19 -33.44 7.85
C GLU A 64 30.49 -33.69 7.07
N GLU A 65 31.62 -33.38 7.69
CA GLU A 65 32.95 -33.67 7.17
C GLU A 65 33.49 -34.93 7.86
N TYR A 66 34.11 -35.84 7.11
CA TYR A 66 34.50 -37.17 7.60
C TYR A 66 36.03 -37.35 7.62
N GLY A 67 36.56 -37.87 8.72
CA GLY A 67 37.98 -38.22 8.89
C GLY A 67 38.11 -39.47 9.77
N ASP A 68 39.11 -40.33 9.51
CA ASP A 68 39.30 -41.62 10.20
C ASP A 68 38.03 -42.49 10.32
N ASN A 69 37.19 -42.47 9.28
CA ASN A 69 35.88 -43.15 9.23
C ASN A 69 34.88 -42.70 10.31
N MET A 70 35.02 -41.47 10.83
CA MET A 70 34.07 -40.82 11.72
C MET A 70 33.79 -39.38 11.28
N VAL A 71 32.67 -38.82 11.74
CA VAL A 71 32.38 -37.39 11.54
C VAL A 71 33.42 -36.58 12.30
N ALA A 72 34.24 -35.82 11.57
CA ALA A 72 35.30 -34.98 12.09
C ALA A 72 34.81 -33.56 12.41
N ALA A 73 33.86 -33.05 11.63
CA ALA A 73 33.23 -31.74 11.86
C ALA A 73 31.82 -31.70 11.28
N THR A 74 31.01 -30.76 11.77
CA THR A 74 29.70 -30.44 11.19
C THR A 74 29.59 -28.93 10.94
N ALA A 75 28.91 -28.56 9.87
CA ALA A 75 28.52 -27.20 9.55
C ALA A 75 27.00 -27.13 9.39
N VAL A 76 26.39 -26.04 9.87
CA VAL A 76 24.95 -25.81 9.77
C VAL A 76 24.71 -24.53 8.99
N SER A 77 23.86 -24.60 7.98
CA SER A 77 23.36 -23.42 7.26
C SER A 77 21.85 -23.35 7.29
N ASN A 78 21.33 -22.18 7.63
CA ASN A 78 19.90 -21.90 7.55
C ASN A 78 19.57 -21.45 6.13
N GLY A 79 18.59 -22.10 5.51
CA GLY A 79 18.09 -21.71 4.21
C GLY A 79 17.07 -20.58 4.30
N LYS A 80 16.66 -20.10 3.13
CA LYS A 80 15.58 -19.12 2.98
C LYS A 80 14.27 -19.72 3.52
N LEU A 81 13.53 -18.96 4.33
CA LEU A 81 12.21 -19.37 4.79
C LEU A 81 11.22 -19.33 3.62
N SER A 82 10.42 -20.38 3.44
CA SER A 82 9.31 -20.39 2.48
C SER A 82 7.99 -20.23 3.21
N VAL A 83 7.11 -19.39 2.69
CA VAL A 83 5.80 -19.13 3.29
C VAL A 83 4.72 -19.41 2.28
N LYS A 84 3.73 -20.20 2.66
CA LYS A 84 2.51 -20.44 1.89
C LYS A 84 1.31 -20.02 2.72
N THR A 85 0.49 -19.12 2.18
CA THR A 85 -0.68 -18.59 2.89
C THR A 85 -1.93 -18.67 2.05
N THR A 86 -3.04 -19.01 2.71
CA THR A 86 -4.37 -19.06 2.11
C THR A 86 -5.29 -18.07 2.81
N PHE A 87 -5.95 -17.22 2.04
CA PHE A 87 -6.95 -16.25 2.51
C PHE A 87 -8.31 -16.53 1.86
N VAL A 88 -9.41 -16.18 2.53
CA VAL A 88 -10.73 -16.18 1.88
C VAL A 88 -10.72 -15.28 0.66
N SER A 89 -10.20 -14.05 0.81
CA SER A 89 -9.83 -13.19 -0.30
C SER A 89 -8.86 -12.10 0.14
N ILE A 90 -7.94 -11.71 -0.74
CA ILE A 90 -7.01 -10.58 -0.56
C ILE A 90 -7.52 -9.38 -1.39
N PRO A 91 -7.56 -8.15 -0.83
CA PRO A 91 -7.91 -6.95 -1.60
C PRO A 91 -7.03 -6.79 -2.86
N PRO A 92 -7.62 -6.38 -4.01
CA PRO A 92 -6.88 -6.24 -5.27
C PRO A 92 -5.63 -5.37 -5.18
N GLU A 93 -5.70 -4.27 -4.42
CA GLU A 93 -4.60 -3.31 -4.21
C GLU A 93 -3.43 -3.98 -3.49
N GLN A 94 -3.72 -4.79 -2.46
CA GLN A 94 -2.70 -5.52 -1.72
C GLN A 94 -2.06 -6.62 -2.59
N LYS A 95 -2.86 -7.39 -3.35
CA LYS A 95 -2.34 -8.38 -4.30
C LYS A 95 -1.39 -7.75 -5.31
N ALA A 96 -1.81 -6.62 -5.88
CA ALA A 96 -1.07 -5.93 -6.91
C ALA A 96 0.23 -5.33 -6.35
N PHE A 97 0.19 -4.71 -5.16
CA PHE A 97 1.38 -4.21 -4.49
C PHE A 97 2.38 -5.32 -4.15
N LEU A 98 1.92 -6.39 -3.49
CA LEU A 98 2.78 -7.48 -3.02
C LEU A 98 3.48 -8.22 -4.18
N SER A 99 2.88 -8.20 -5.37
CA SER A 99 3.45 -8.82 -6.57
C SER A 99 4.26 -7.87 -7.46
N GLY A 100 4.39 -6.59 -7.07
CA GLY A 100 5.11 -5.57 -7.84
C GLY A 100 4.38 -5.08 -9.10
N ALA A 101 3.07 -5.30 -9.20
CA ALA A 101 2.27 -4.91 -10.35
C ALA A 101 2.18 -3.38 -10.49
N LYS A 102 1.95 -2.91 -11.72
CA LYS A 102 1.82 -1.47 -12.02
C LYS A 102 0.36 -1.05 -12.07
N LYS A 103 0.05 0.14 -11.54
CA LYS A 103 -1.29 0.72 -11.55
C LYS A 103 -1.60 1.31 -12.93
N GLY A 104 -2.76 0.95 -13.49
CA GLY A 104 -3.37 1.57 -14.65
C GLY A 104 -4.69 2.27 -14.28
N LYS A 105 -5.34 2.95 -15.25
CA LYS A 105 -6.57 3.75 -15.01
C LYS A 105 -7.66 3.00 -14.24
N ASN A 106 -7.90 1.73 -14.57
CA ASN A 106 -8.99 0.91 -14.00
C ASN A 106 -8.54 -0.49 -13.53
N GLY A 107 -7.26 -0.69 -13.23
CA GLY A 107 -6.77 -2.02 -12.85
C GLY A 107 -5.25 -2.09 -12.71
N PHE A 108 -4.73 -3.30 -12.61
CA PHE A 108 -3.31 -3.58 -12.39
C PHE A 108 -2.73 -4.41 -13.52
N LYS A 109 -1.49 -4.12 -13.89
CA LYS A 109 -0.76 -4.81 -14.94
C LYS A 109 0.45 -5.54 -14.36
N TYR A 110 0.58 -6.80 -14.75
CA TYR A 110 1.61 -7.71 -14.28
C TYR A 110 2.59 -7.99 -15.44
N GLY A 111 3.83 -7.52 -15.33
CA GLY A 111 4.90 -7.68 -16.32
C GLY A 111 6.00 -8.63 -15.87
N ALA A 112 6.66 -9.33 -16.79
CA ALA A 112 7.72 -10.30 -16.42
C ALA A 112 8.90 -9.68 -15.62
N ASN A 113 9.09 -8.36 -15.70
CA ASN A 113 10.14 -7.61 -15.01
C ASN A 113 9.63 -6.83 -13.78
N ASP A 114 8.42 -7.13 -13.31
CA ASP A 114 7.94 -6.56 -12.05
C ASP A 114 8.85 -7.01 -10.91
N ILE A 115 9.21 -6.08 -10.03
CA ILE A 115 10.06 -6.36 -8.87
C ILE A 115 9.17 -6.27 -7.63
N PRO A 116 8.82 -7.41 -7.00
CA PRO A 116 8.08 -7.40 -5.75
C PRO A 116 8.82 -6.61 -4.65
N PRO A 117 8.13 -5.76 -3.89
CA PRO A 117 8.73 -5.05 -2.77
C PRO A 117 9.15 -6.01 -1.67
N ASP A 118 10.17 -5.64 -0.90
CA ASP A 118 10.45 -6.32 0.37
C ASP A 118 9.41 -5.90 1.41
N VAL A 119 8.89 -6.87 2.15
CA VAL A 119 7.89 -6.67 3.19
C VAL A 119 8.28 -7.42 4.47
N ALA A 120 7.89 -6.85 5.61
CA ALA A 120 7.89 -7.51 6.90
C ALA A 120 6.46 -7.97 7.23
N VAL A 121 6.30 -9.08 7.94
CA VAL A 121 4.99 -9.71 8.23
C VAL A 121 4.89 -10.11 9.69
N VAL A 122 3.73 -9.92 10.30
CA VAL A 122 3.37 -10.49 11.61
C VAL A 122 2.06 -11.24 11.51
N PHE A 123 1.96 -12.39 12.17
CA PHE A 123 0.71 -13.13 12.33
C PHE A 123 0.59 -13.75 13.72
N GLU A 124 -0.62 -14.17 14.09
CA GLU A 124 -0.92 -14.78 15.38
C GLU A 124 -1.43 -16.21 15.20
N ARG A 125 -0.85 -17.15 15.95
CA ARG A 125 -1.38 -18.49 16.19
C ARG A 125 -2.07 -18.50 17.54
N THR A 126 -3.34 -18.85 17.55
CA THR A 126 -4.16 -18.88 18.78
C THR A 126 -4.27 -20.29 19.30
N ASN A 127 -4.06 -20.46 20.60
CA ASN A 127 -4.13 -21.75 21.28
C ASN A 127 -5.51 -21.97 21.93
N HIS A 128 -5.85 -23.24 22.18
CA HIS A 128 -7.14 -23.61 22.79
C HIS A 128 -7.36 -23.02 24.19
N ASP A 129 -6.29 -22.83 24.95
CA ASP A 129 -6.33 -22.21 26.29
C ASP A 129 -6.48 -20.68 26.24
N GLY A 130 -6.52 -20.08 25.05
CA GLY A 130 -6.60 -18.65 24.82
C GLY A 130 -5.26 -17.92 24.93
N SER A 131 -4.14 -18.63 25.08
CA SER A 131 -2.81 -18.08 24.84
C SER A 131 -2.55 -17.90 23.34
N SER A 132 -1.54 -17.09 23.01
CA SER A 132 -1.18 -16.79 21.63
C SER A 132 0.32 -16.89 21.41
N GLU A 133 0.72 -17.38 20.25
CA GLU A 133 2.07 -17.26 19.71
C GLU A 133 2.03 -16.28 18.54
N TRP A 134 2.79 -15.20 18.66
CA TRP A 134 3.00 -14.22 17.62
C TRP A 134 4.29 -14.54 16.88
N VAL A 135 4.24 -14.46 15.55
CA VAL A 135 5.40 -14.73 14.69
C VAL A 135 5.61 -13.53 13.78
N GLY A 136 6.82 -12.99 13.80
CA GLY A 136 7.29 -11.94 12.91
C GLY A 136 8.30 -12.49 11.91
N LEU A 137 8.14 -12.17 10.63
CA LEU A 137 9.06 -12.50 9.55
C LEU A 137 9.60 -11.20 8.98
N PHE A 138 10.93 -11.05 8.95
CA PHE A 138 11.55 -9.74 8.85
C PHE A 138 11.65 -9.18 7.45
N LYS A 139 12.09 -9.99 6.47
CA LYS A 139 12.29 -9.52 5.10
C LYS A 139 11.92 -10.58 4.09
N GLY A 140 10.79 -10.40 3.42
CA GLY A 140 10.35 -11.31 2.39
C GLY A 140 9.75 -10.66 1.18
N LYS A 141 9.64 -11.46 0.13
CA LYS A 141 8.97 -11.11 -1.12
C LYS A 141 7.87 -12.12 -1.38
N PHE A 142 6.69 -11.63 -1.68
CA PHE A 142 5.59 -12.47 -2.14
C PHE A 142 5.64 -12.61 -3.66
N THR A 143 5.25 -13.79 -4.13
CA THR A 143 5.04 -14.07 -5.54
C THR A 143 3.62 -13.67 -5.94
N ARG A 144 3.32 -13.82 -7.23
CA ARG A 144 1.97 -13.56 -7.73
C ARG A 144 0.98 -14.58 -7.15
N PRO A 145 -0.14 -14.14 -6.56
CA PRO A 145 -1.19 -15.05 -6.14
C PRO A 145 -1.70 -15.90 -7.33
N SER A 146 -2.04 -17.14 -7.05
CA SER A 146 -2.64 -18.04 -8.04
C SER A 146 -4.03 -17.55 -8.44
N LEU A 147 -4.31 -17.45 -9.74
CA LEU A 147 -5.65 -17.12 -10.26
C LEU A 147 -6.41 -18.40 -10.58
N ASN A 148 -7.34 -18.78 -9.70
CA ASN A 148 -8.14 -20.00 -9.85
C ASN A 148 -9.62 -19.66 -10.13
N GLY A 149 -10.25 -20.37 -11.06
CA GLY A 149 -11.63 -20.14 -11.54
C GLY A 149 -12.42 -21.45 -11.65
N GLN A 150 -13.60 -21.55 -11.05
CA GLN A 150 -14.47 -22.71 -11.14
C GLN A 150 -15.94 -22.25 -11.16
N THR A 151 -16.73 -22.85 -12.05
CA THR A 151 -18.16 -22.58 -12.14
C THR A 151 -18.90 -23.13 -10.92
N LYS A 152 -19.99 -22.48 -10.52
CA LYS A 152 -20.86 -22.95 -9.43
C LYS A 152 -21.32 -24.40 -9.67
N GLN A 153 -21.12 -25.27 -8.67
CA GLN A 153 -21.62 -26.65 -8.64
C GLN A 153 -22.74 -26.81 -7.59
N ASP A 154 -23.34 -28.01 -7.49
CA ASP A 154 -24.37 -28.33 -6.48
C ASP A 154 -23.87 -28.14 -5.04
N LYS A 155 -22.58 -28.41 -4.81
CA LYS A 155 -21.86 -28.04 -3.60
C LYS A 155 -21.07 -26.76 -3.86
N VAL A 156 -21.25 -25.75 -3.01
CA VAL A 156 -20.46 -24.51 -3.10
C VAL A 156 -19.01 -24.81 -2.71
N GLU A 157 -18.11 -24.70 -3.67
CA GLU A 157 -16.65 -24.68 -3.43
C GLU A 157 -16.18 -23.23 -3.42
N PHE A 158 -15.60 -22.81 -2.30
CA PHE A 158 -15.09 -21.44 -2.15
C PHE A 158 -13.71 -21.34 -2.80
N GLN A 159 -13.57 -20.38 -3.71
CA GLN A 159 -12.30 -20.05 -4.34
C GLN A 159 -11.52 -19.12 -3.40
N ASN A 160 -10.45 -19.65 -2.81
CA ASN A 160 -9.60 -18.92 -1.88
C ASN A 160 -8.40 -18.34 -2.63
N ASP A 161 -7.85 -17.26 -2.10
CA ASP A 161 -6.62 -16.66 -2.60
C ASP A 161 -5.41 -17.31 -1.93
N GLU A 162 -4.53 -17.90 -2.73
CA GLU A 162 -3.27 -18.47 -2.27
C GLU A 162 -2.12 -17.57 -2.70
N VAL A 163 -1.24 -17.22 -1.76
CA VAL A 163 -0.03 -16.46 -2.02
C VAL A 163 1.16 -17.11 -1.33
N GLU A 164 2.24 -17.23 -2.09
CA GLU A 164 3.51 -17.78 -1.63
C GLU A 164 4.52 -16.65 -1.50
N GLY A 165 5.46 -16.81 -0.57
CA GLY A 165 6.52 -15.86 -0.37
C GLY A 165 7.77 -16.54 0.13
N SER A 166 8.85 -15.79 0.13
CA SER A 166 10.05 -16.22 0.82
C SER A 166 10.67 -15.12 1.63
N PHE A 167 11.25 -15.50 2.76
CA PHE A 167 11.88 -14.60 3.69
C PHE A 167 13.36 -14.98 3.87
N VAL A 168 14.19 -13.94 3.92
CA VAL A 168 15.64 -14.01 4.17
C VAL A 168 15.95 -13.23 5.44
N ASP A 169 17.19 -13.33 5.90
CA ASP A 169 17.66 -12.49 6.99
C ASP A 169 17.65 -11.01 6.57
N ARG A 170 17.24 -10.13 7.49
CA ARG A 170 17.41 -8.68 7.31
C ARG A 170 18.86 -8.29 7.60
N LEU A 171 19.33 -7.23 6.96
CA LEU A 171 20.72 -6.78 7.10
C LEU A 171 21.00 -6.13 8.45
N TYR A 172 19.98 -5.56 9.09
CA TYR A 172 20.12 -4.84 10.35
C TYR A 172 20.67 -5.69 11.51
N ASP A 173 20.23 -6.94 11.64
CA ASP A 173 20.59 -7.82 12.76
C ASP A 173 20.79 -9.29 12.35
N GLU A 174 20.91 -9.56 11.04
CA GLU A 174 21.17 -10.89 10.48
C GLU A 174 20.17 -11.97 10.94
N SER A 175 18.92 -11.56 11.22
CA SER A 175 17.85 -12.45 11.67
C SER A 175 16.73 -12.57 10.63
N SER A 176 16.07 -13.72 10.56
CA SER A 176 14.95 -13.97 9.63
C SER A 176 13.58 -13.80 10.27
N HIS A 177 13.46 -14.10 11.56
CA HIS A 177 12.18 -14.14 12.24
C HIS A 177 12.31 -13.95 13.76
N VAL A 178 11.17 -13.64 14.39
CA VAL A 178 11.00 -13.53 15.83
C VAL A 178 9.71 -14.22 16.27
N THR A 179 9.68 -14.77 17.47
CA THR A 179 8.46 -15.25 18.10
C THR A 179 8.24 -14.59 19.45
N GLY A 180 6.97 -14.45 19.83
CA GLY A 180 6.54 -13.89 21.11
C GLY A 180 5.35 -14.66 21.63
N PHE A 181 5.30 -14.91 22.94
CA PHE A 181 4.25 -15.71 23.55
C PHE A 181 3.45 -14.88 24.54
N ASP A 182 2.14 -14.99 24.46
CA ASP A 182 1.20 -14.33 25.35
C ASP A 182 0.33 -15.36 26.07
N LYS A 183 0.25 -15.23 27.39
CA LYS A 183 -0.79 -15.90 28.16
C LYS A 183 -2.13 -15.27 27.82
N LYS A 184 -3.22 -15.99 28.09
CA LYS A 184 -4.57 -15.46 27.88
C LYS A 184 -4.74 -14.09 28.54
N GLY A 185 -5.02 -13.08 27.73
CA GLY A 185 -5.25 -11.70 28.17
C GLY A 185 -3.98 -10.85 28.35
N THR A 186 -2.80 -11.35 28.02
CA THR A 186 -1.55 -10.55 27.97
C THR A 186 -1.19 -10.20 26.54
N ASN A 187 -0.34 -9.18 26.36
CA ASN A 187 0.08 -8.70 25.04
C ASN A 187 1.60 -8.41 24.93
N ALA A 188 2.39 -8.85 25.91
CA ALA A 188 3.82 -8.57 25.92
C ALA A 188 4.55 -9.26 24.75
N GLY A 189 4.13 -10.48 24.40
CA GLY A 189 4.66 -11.21 23.25
C GLY A 189 4.33 -10.51 21.93
N ARG A 190 3.08 -10.07 21.77
CA ARG A 190 2.64 -9.24 20.64
C ARG A 190 3.50 -7.99 20.50
N ASP A 191 3.59 -7.19 21.58
CA ASP A 191 4.23 -5.88 21.52
C ASP A 191 5.74 -6.01 21.22
N TYR A 192 6.39 -7.04 21.76
CA TYR A 192 7.75 -7.42 21.39
C TYR A 192 7.87 -7.76 19.91
N VAL A 193 7.04 -8.67 19.38
CA VAL A 193 7.09 -9.08 17.96
C VAL A 193 6.84 -7.92 17.01
N PHE A 194 5.91 -7.02 17.32
CA PHE A 194 5.67 -5.82 16.53
C PHE A 194 6.87 -4.87 16.53
N THR A 195 7.46 -4.65 17.69
CA THR A 195 8.64 -3.78 17.84
C THR A 195 9.82 -4.35 17.07
N GLU A 196 10.11 -5.63 17.23
CA GLU A 196 11.21 -6.29 16.53
C GLU A 196 10.98 -6.35 15.02
N THR A 197 9.75 -6.58 14.56
CA THR A 197 9.46 -6.77 13.12
C THR A 197 9.31 -5.45 12.36
N PHE A 198 8.72 -4.43 12.98
CA PHE A 198 8.34 -3.18 12.32
C PHE A 198 9.07 -1.94 12.87
N GLY A 199 9.82 -2.06 13.97
CA GLY A 199 10.36 -0.91 14.69
C GLY A 199 9.27 -0.01 15.29
N LYS A 200 8.06 -0.55 15.50
CA LYS A 200 6.88 0.16 15.98
C LYS A 200 6.14 -0.69 17.01
N THR A 201 5.57 -0.05 18.02
CA THR A 201 4.61 -0.71 18.90
C THR A 201 3.35 -1.12 18.13
N PHE A 202 2.56 -2.04 18.70
CA PHE A 202 1.27 -2.42 18.11
C PHE A 202 0.36 -1.20 17.90
N GLU A 203 0.32 -0.28 18.88
CA GLU A 203 -0.52 0.91 18.82
C GLU A 203 -0.11 1.84 17.65
N GLU A 204 1.18 2.19 17.56
CA GLU A 204 1.71 3.01 16.47
C GLU A 204 1.49 2.37 15.10
N PHE A 205 1.69 1.04 15.01
CA PHE A 205 1.41 0.30 13.79
C PHE A 205 -0.07 0.42 13.40
N THR A 206 -0.98 0.20 14.34
CA THR A 206 -2.42 0.26 14.07
C THR A 206 -2.91 1.63 13.65
N GLN A 207 -2.31 2.71 14.14
CA GLN A 207 -2.62 4.08 13.70
C GLN A 207 -2.22 4.34 12.24
N SER A 208 -1.25 3.58 11.70
CA SER A 208 -0.83 3.67 10.30
C SER A 208 -1.63 2.77 9.35
N LEU A 209 -2.55 1.96 9.87
CA LEU A 209 -3.23 0.94 9.07
C LEU A 209 -4.04 1.53 7.91
N ASN A 210 -3.96 0.83 6.77
CA ASN A 210 -4.83 1.02 5.59
C ASN A 210 -4.75 2.41 4.95
N LYS A 211 -3.59 3.08 5.04
CA LYS A 211 -3.28 4.17 4.11
C LYS A 211 -3.07 3.63 2.69
N ASP A 212 -3.30 4.50 1.71
CA ASP A 212 -3.19 4.16 0.30
C ASP A 212 -1.79 3.63 -0.05
N LEU A 213 -1.78 2.52 -0.80
CA LEU A 213 -0.56 1.92 -1.31
C LEU A 213 -0.02 2.76 -2.48
N THR A 214 1.21 3.22 -2.34
CA THR A 214 1.94 3.89 -3.43
C THR A 214 2.49 2.84 -4.38
N MET A 215 2.07 2.90 -5.65
CA MET A 215 2.41 1.92 -6.68
C MET A 215 2.94 2.62 -7.92
N GLU A 216 3.83 1.98 -8.66
CA GLU A 216 4.31 2.51 -9.94
C GLU A 216 3.21 2.53 -11.00
N GLU A 217 3.17 3.59 -11.81
CA GLU A 217 2.24 3.71 -12.94
C GLU A 217 2.70 2.91 -14.16
N ASP A 218 1.74 2.38 -14.92
CA ASP A 218 2.01 1.75 -16.22
C ASP A 218 2.34 2.79 -17.30
N LYS A 219 3.64 3.10 -17.45
CA LYS A 219 4.15 4.02 -18.49
C LYS A 219 4.02 3.49 -19.93
N LYS A 220 3.63 2.23 -20.14
CA LYS A 220 3.54 1.59 -21.46
C LYS A 220 2.17 0.95 -21.67
N ALA A 221 1.13 1.78 -21.69
CA ALA A 221 -0.22 1.35 -22.04
C ALA A 221 -0.28 0.82 -23.49
N MET A 222 -1.24 -0.06 -23.79
CA MET A 222 -1.48 -0.51 -25.16
C MET A 222 -1.75 0.69 -26.08
N PRO A 223 -1.16 0.73 -27.30
CA PRO A 223 -1.41 1.80 -28.26
C PRO A 223 -2.91 1.92 -28.55
N GLY A 224 -3.49 3.11 -28.37
CA GLY A 224 -4.92 3.39 -28.54
C GLY A 224 -5.68 3.85 -27.29
N LYS A 225 -5.01 3.95 -26.13
CA LYS A 225 -5.58 4.55 -24.91
C LYS A 225 -4.61 5.60 -24.37
N ILE A 226 -4.74 6.84 -24.84
CA ILE A 226 -4.01 7.99 -24.32
C ILE A 226 -4.51 8.22 -22.90
N SER A 227 -3.64 8.01 -21.90
CA SER A 227 -3.84 8.50 -20.54
C SER A 227 -3.63 10.00 -20.55
N LYS A 228 -4.62 10.75 -21.05
CA LYS A 228 -4.78 12.15 -20.67
C LYS A 228 -5.30 12.09 -19.24
N GLU A 229 -4.56 12.64 -18.29
CA GLU A 229 -5.12 13.02 -17.00
C GLU A 229 -6.31 13.94 -17.32
N GLU A 230 -7.53 13.44 -17.12
CA GLU A 230 -8.72 14.25 -17.30
C GLU A 230 -8.74 15.26 -16.16
N VAL A 231 -8.75 16.54 -16.51
CA VAL A 231 -8.91 17.64 -15.55
C VAL A 231 -10.25 17.43 -14.85
N THR A 232 -10.24 17.31 -13.53
CA THR A 232 -11.44 17.18 -12.69
C THR A 232 -11.96 18.52 -12.20
N SER A 233 -11.10 19.55 -12.15
CA SER A 233 -11.50 20.91 -11.80
C SER A 233 -10.50 21.95 -12.31
N VAL A 234 -11.00 23.17 -12.54
CA VAL A 234 -10.21 24.40 -12.72
C VAL A 234 -10.80 25.47 -11.80
N SER A 235 -9.94 26.27 -11.17
CA SER A 235 -10.38 27.36 -10.30
C SER A 235 -9.45 28.56 -10.40
N LEU A 236 -10.03 29.76 -10.47
CA LEU A 236 -9.35 31.04 -10.41
C LEU A 236 -9.23 31.48 -8.95
N SER A 237 -8.07 32.04 -8.60
CA SER A 237 -7.78 32.48 -7.23
C SER A 237 -8.66 33.62 -6.71
N LYS A 238 -9.42 34.30 -7.58
CA LYS A 238 -10.29 35.44 -7.26
C LYS A 238 -11.56 35.40 -8.12
N GLU A 239 -12.68 35.89 -7.57
CA GLU A 239 -13.97 35.99 -8.27
C GLU A 239 -14.14 37.35 -9.01
N SER A 240 -13.45 38.39 -8.55
CA SER A 240 -13.46 39.71 -9.19
C SER A 240 -12.15 40.49 -8.96
N ILE A 241 -11.88 41.44 -9.83
CA ILE A 241 -10.64 42.24 -9.82
C ILE A 241 -10.91 43.65 -10.35
N THR A 242 -10.25 44.65 -9.78
CA THR A 242 -10.37 46.06 -10.21
C THR A 242 -9.01 46.55 -10.69
N ILE A 243 -8.91 46.92 -11.96
CA ILE A 243 -7.65 47.33 -12.60
C ILE A 243 -7.79 48.78 -13.08
N LYS A 244 -6.75 49.60 -12.91
CA LYS A 244 -6.75 50.96 -13.47
C LYS A 244 -6.44 50.93 -14.96
N GLN A 245 -7.06 51.81 -15.74
CA GLN A 245 -6.80 51.92 -17.17
C GLN A 245 -5.29 52.04 -17.47
N GLY A 246 -4.79 51.22 -18.39
CA GLY A 246 -3.37 51.13 -18.77
C GLY A 246 -2.51 50.24 -17.89
N GLN A 247 -3.07 49.62 -16.84
CA GLN A 247 -2.38 48.63 -16.01
C GLN A 247 -2.69 47.20 -16.43
N THR A 248 -1.88 46.28 -15.93
CA THR A 248 -1.99 44.84 -16.19
C THR A 248 -2.04 44.06 -14.88
N GLU A 249 -2.76 42.94 -14.84
CA GLU A 249 -2.74 42.01 -13.70
C GLU A 249 -2.70 40.55 -14.16
N GLN A 250 -1.96 39.72 -13.44
CA GLN A 250 -1.76 38.31 -13.74
C GLN A 250 -2.84 37.46 -13.06
N LEU A 251 -3.59 36.67 -13.84
CA LEU A 251 -4.50 35.67 -13.30
C LEU A 251 -3.72 34.43 -12.85
N VAL A 252 -4.16 33.84 -11.72
CA VAL A 252 -3.63 32.58 -11.20
C VAL A 252 -4.77 31.57 -11.19
N ALA A 253 -4.67 30.55 -12.05
CA ALA A 253 -5.58 29.41 -12.08
C ALA A 253 -4.88 28.15 -11.54
N THR A 254 -5.62 27.32 -10.82
CA THR A 254 -5.19 26.01 -10.32
C THR A 254 -6.05 24.92 -10.93
N THR A 255 -5.44 23.80 -11.30
CA THR A 255 -6.10 22.62 -11.89
C THR A 255 -5.97 21.41 -10.98
N GLU A 256 -6.92 20.49 -11.06
CA GLU A 256 -6.80 19.14 -10.49
C GLU A 256 -6.88 18.10 -11.61
N PRO A 257 -5.86 17.24 -11.79
CA PRO A 257 -4.54 17.28 -11.14
C PRO A 257 -3.74 18.56 -11.47
N ILE A 258 -2.81 18.93 -10.59
CA ILE A 258 -2.02 20.18 -10.72
C ILE A 258 -1.12 20.12 -11.96
N GLY A 259 -1.06 21.23 -12.71
CA GLY A 259 -0.13 21.41 -13.82
C GLY A 259 -0.73 21.14 -15.21
N GLN A 260 -2.05 20.95 -15.29
CA GLN A 260 -2.76 20.83 -16.55
C GLN A 260 -2.83 22.18 -17.29
N PRO A 261 -2.79 22.19 -18.64
CA PRO A 261 -2.81 23.42 -19.42
C PRO A 261 -4.15 24.17 -19.27
N VAL A 262 -4.07 25.50 -19.12
CA VAL A 262 -5.22 26.40 -18.98
C VAL A 262 -5.19 27.40 -20.14
N THR A 263 -6.34 27.63 -20.76
CA THR A 263 -6.53 28.67 -21.77
C THR A 263 -7.40 29.79 -21.21
N TYR A 264 -7.06 31.04 -21.53
CA TYR A 264 -7.81 32.22 -21.10
C TYR A 264 -8.45 32.91 -22.30
N GLU A 265 -9.71 33.31 -22.14
CA GLU A 265 -10.46 34.02 -23.18
C GLU A 265 -11.31 35.14 -22.56
N VAL A 266 -11.36 36.30 -23.21
CA VAL A 266 -12.32 37.35 -22.85
C VAL A 266 -13.67 36.96 -23.45
N THR A 267 -14.61 36.60 -22.59
CA THR A 267 -15.96 36.21 -23.01
C THR A 267 -16.92 37.38 -23.10
N GLU A 268 -16.65 38.47 -22.37
CA GLU A 268 -17.42 39.71 -22.43
C GLU A 268 -16.48 40.93 -22.25
N GLY A 269 -16.75 42.02 -22.98
CA GLY A 269 -16.03 43.29 -22.80
C GLY A 269 -14.62 43.34 -23.41
N ASP A 270 -14.41 42.72 -24.57
CA ASP A 270 -13.15 42.75 -25.34
C ASP A 270 -12.71 44.16 -25.78
N GLU A 271 -13.65 45.10 -25.82
CA GLU A 271 -13.37 46.54 -26.00
C GLU A 271 -12.71 47.19 -24.76
N TYR A 272 -12.92 46.65 -23.56
CA TYR A 272 -12.40 47.18 -22.29
C TYR A 272 -11.12 46.49 -21.83
N ILE A 273 -10.99 45.18 -22.09
CA ILE A 273 -9.89 44.35 -21.60
C ILE A 273 -9.34 43.42 -22.68
N SER A 274 -8.09 43.02 -22.53
CA SER A 274 -7.50 41.92 -23.31
C SER A 274 -6.75 40.96 -22.38
N VAL A 275 -6.65 39.67 -22.74
CA VAL A 275 -5.94 38.65 -21.96
C VAL A 275 -4.89 37.94 -22.84
N SER A 276 -3.70 37.71 -22.29
CA SER A 276 -2.65 36.94 -22.97
C SER A 276 -2.86 35.42 -22.81
N PRO A 277 -2.21 34.58 -23.63
CA PRO A 277 -2.23 33.12 -23.46
C PRO A 277 -1.76 32.64 -22.07
N GLU A 278 -0.89 33.41 -21.42
CA GLU A 278 -0.38 33.17 -20.08
C GLU A 278 -1.29 33.71 -18.96
N GLY A 279 -2.44 34.29 -19.29
CA GLY A 279 -3.41 34.81 -18.31
C GLY A 279 -3.12 36.23 -17.81
N LEU A 280 -2.32 37.01 -18.53
CA LEU A 280 -2.07 38.42 -18.20
C LEU A 280 -3.18 39.30 -18.78
N VAL A 281 -3.97 39.93 -17.91
CA VAL A 281 -5.05 40.85 -18.31
C VAL A 281 -4.51 42.28 -18.45
N THR A 282 -4.88 42.97 -19.52
CA THR A 282 -4.58 44.39 -19.77
C THR A 282 -5.86 45.22 -19.82
N ALA A 283 -5.91 46.31 -19.05
CA ALA A 283 -7.04 47.23 -19.02
C ALA A 283 -6.90 48.33 -20.08
N ASN A 284 -7.71 48.26 -21.15
CA ASN A 284 -7.63 49.16 -22.31
C ASN A 284 -8.55 50.39 -22.15
N GLN A 285 -9.80 50.17 -21.72
CA GLN A 285 -10.81 51.22 -21.56
C GLN A 285 -11.63 51.02 -20.28
N VAL A 286 -12.14 52.12 -19.70
CA VAL A 286 -13.03 52.08 -18.53
C VAL A 286 -14.31 51.34 -18.88
N GLY A 287 -14.65 50.31 -18.10
CA GLY A 287 -15.79 49.43 -18.33
C GLY A 287 -15.68 48.11 -17.58
N HIS A 288 -16.52 47.14 -17.95
CA HIS A 288 -16.56 45.81 -17.35
C HIS A 288 -16.23 44.74 -18.39
N GLY A 289 -15.43 43.75 -18.01
CA GLY A 289 -15.17 42.58 -18.84
C GLY A 289 -15.14 41.29 -18.01
N VAL A 290 -15.26 40.16 -18.69
CA VAL A 290 -15.26 38.82 -18.08
C VAL A 290 -14.21 37.97 -18.78
N VAL A 291 -13.35 37.32 -17.99
CA VAL A 291 -12.37 36.36 -18.48
C VAL A 291 -12.76 34.96 -18.02
N THR A 292 -12.77 34.03 -18.97
CA THR A 292 -13.01 32.61 -18.71
C THR A 292 -11.69 31.85 -18.82
N ALA A 293 -11.37 31.08 -17.78
CA ALA A 293 -10.27 30.13 -17.76
C ALA A 293 -10.81 28.72 -18.01
N THR A 294 -10.25 28.03 -18.99
CA THR A 294 -10.72 26.71 -19.43
C THR A 294 -9.59 25.69 -19.34
N SER A 295 -9.87 24.52 -18.76
CA SER A 295 -8.95 23.38 -18.77
C SER A 295 -9.72 22.07 -18.95
N GLY A 296 -9.45 21.38 -20.07
CA GLY A 296 -10.27 20.24 -20.46
C GLY A 296 -11.72 20.68 -20.76
N ASP A 297 -12.68 20.03 -20.11
CA ASP A 297 -14.12 20.35 -20.21
C ASP A 297 -14.63 21.22 -19.05
N HIS A 298 -13.74 21.67 -18.16
CA HIS A 298 -14.08 22.49 -17.01
C HIS A 298 -13.68 23.94 -17.24
N THR A 299 -14.51 24.86 -16.74
CA THR A 299 -14.30 26.30 -16.86
C THR A 299 -14.51 26.99 -15.51
N ASP A 300 -13.81 28.09 -15.32
CA ASP A 300 -14.07 29.04 -14.24
C ASP A 300 -13.97 30.48 -14.78
N THR A 301 -14.65 31.43 -14.14
CA THR A 301 -14.80 32.80 -14.66
C THR A 301 -14.46 33.86 -13.63
N ILE A 302 -13.88 34.97 -14.08
CA ILE A 302 -13.57 36.14 -13.24
C ILE A 302 -14.10 37.43 -13.87
N ASN A 303 -14.68 38.28 -13.02
CA ASN A 303 -15.18 39.60 -13.40
C ASN A 303 -14.10 40.66 -13.24
N ILE A 304 -13.96 41.54 -14.24
CA ILE A 304 -12.92 42.57 -14.29
C ILE A 304 -13.57 43.94 -14.45
N GLU A 305 -13.28 44.83 -13.50
CA GLU A 305 -13.71 46.23 -13.54
C GLU A 305 -12.53 47.13 -13.84
N VAL A 306 -12.62 47.90 -14.93
CA VAL A 306 -11.62 48.88 -15.30
C VAL A 306 -12.04 50.25 -14.79
N THR A 307 -11.24 50.82 -13.89
CA THR A 307 -11.47 52.16 -13.32
C THR A 307 -10.53 53.18 -13.93
N ASN A 308 -10.98 54.44 -13.95
CA ASN A 308 -10.17 55.53 -14.48
C ASN A 308 -8.99 55.81 -13.55
N SER A 309 -7.83 56.15 -14.10
CA SER A 309 -6.65 56.51 -13.30
C SER A 309 -6.74 57.94 -12.71
N LEU A 310 -7.92 58.55 -12.66
CA LEU A 310 -8.14 59.94 -12.26
C LEU A 310 -9.10 60.01 -11.07
N GLU A 311 -8.53 60.08 -9.87
CA GLU A 311 -8.98 61.10 -8.92
C GLU A 311 -7.95 62.22 -8.94
N MET A 312 -8.47 63.46 -8.91
CA MET A 312 -7.77 64.74 -9.05
C MET A 312 -6.72 64.99 -7.97
#